data_AF-A4JEF1-F1
#
_entry.id   AF-A4JEF1-F1
#
_cell.length_a   1.000
_cell.length_b   1.000
_cell.length_c   1.000
_cell.angle_alpha   90.00
_cell.angle_beta   90.00
_cell.angle_gamma   90.00
#
_symmetry.space_group_name_H-M   'P 1'
#
loop_
_entity.id
_entity.type
_entity.pdbx_description
1 polymer ?
#
loop_
_entity_poly.entity_id
_entity_poly.type
_entity_poly.pdbx_seq_one_letter_code
_entity_poly.pdbx_strand_id
1 'polypeptide(L)'
;MSSDLPSRPSRRSALKCLAFGGAGTLFVLSGGVLTPVELALAASSKDKAAASVVPLFLQISDSHIGFNKEANPDVAGTLKQTIDYVNAMPIKPALAIHTGDITHLSKPEEFDLAAQLLSGLNPITELHTVPGEHDVTDGPQGEYFKRFGKASDNRGYYSFDHNGVHFIGLVNVLHFAPNALGSLGEDQLSWLESDLKARSSSTPIVVFAHMPMWTIYAPWGWGTGDAGQAMSYLKRFGSVTVLNGHIHQIVSKVEGNVTFHTARSTAFPIPTAGNGPGPVPLTVASDQLPRMLGVTSIKISRHPLAATVSDTTLA
;
A
#
# COMPACT_ATOMS: atom_id res chain seq x y z
N MET A 1 26.43 -66.70 -1.92
CA MET A 1 25.22 -65.94 -2.29
C MET A 1 24.87 -65.07 -1.09
N SER A 2 25.26 -63.80 -1.11
CA SER A 2 24.90 -62.82 -0.07
C SER A 2 23.88 -61.88 -0.69
N SER A 3 22.73 -61.73 -0.05
CA SER A 3 21.70 -60.76 -0.42
C SER A 3 21.65 -59.67 0.66
N ASP A 4 22.43 -58.61 0.47
CA ASP A 4 22.30 -57.38 1.24
C ASP A 4 21.41 -56.39 0.50
N LEU A 5 20.33 -55.98 1.16
CA LEU A 5 19.40 -54.94 0.70
C LEU A 5 20.11 -53.57 0.67
N PRO A 6 19.80 -52.68 -0.31
CA PRO A 6 20.43 -51.38 -0.38
C PRO A 6 20.02 -50.48 0.79
N SER A 7 21.03 -49.95 1.49
CA SER A 7 20.90 -48.98 2.57
C SER A 7 20.10 -47.75 2.13
N ARG A 8 19.07 -47.37 2.90
CA ARG A 8 18.35 -46.10 2.74
C ARG A 8 19.35 -44.94 2.76
N PRO A 9 19.36 -44.04 1.77
CA PRO A 9 20.31 -42.94 1.75
C PRO A 9 20.03 -41.99 2.92
N SER A 10 21.08 -41.61 3.65
CA SER A 10 20.98 -40.61 4.71
C SER A 10 20.54 -39.26 4.14
N ARG A 11 19.81 -38.45 4.92
CA ARG A 11 19.44 -37.05 4.58
C ARG A 11 20.63 -36.22 4.05
N ARG A 12 21.85 -36.56 4.48
CA ARG A 12 23.10 -35.90 4.09
C ARG A 12 23.55 -36.24 2.67
N SER A 13 23.18 -37.42 2.15
CA SER A 13 23.50 -37.86 0.79
C SER A 13 22.52 -37.28 -0.24
N ALA A 14 21.25 -37.07 0.13
CA ALA A 14 20.26 -36.41 -0.73
C ALA A 14 20.59 -34.92 -0.98
N LEU A 15 21.17 -34.23 0.02
CA LEU A 15 21.59 -32.83 -0.11
C LEU A 15 22.82 -32.62 -0.99
N LYS A 16 23.63 -33.66 -1.26
CA LYS A 16 24.78 -33.55 -2.18
C LYS A 16 24.40 -33.67 -3.65
N CYS A 17 23.26 -34.29 -3.98
CA CYS A 17 22.86 -34.53 -5.36
C CYS A 17 22.00 -33.43 -5.99
N LEU A 18 21.54 -32.44 -5.23
CA LEU A 18 20.80 -31.28 -5.75
C LEU A 18 21.70 -30.07 -6.08
N ALA A 19 23.02 -30.20 -5.94
CA ALA A 19 23.98 -29.11 -6.07
C ALA A 19 24.57 -28.92 -7.49
N PHE A 20 23.94 -29.48 -8.53
CA PHE A 20 24.36 -29.28 -9.92
C PHE A 20 23.17 -28.96 -10.83
N GLY A 21 22.60 -27.77 -10.65
CA GLY A 21 21.66 -27.17 -11.58
C GLY A 21 22.17 -25.80 -12.04
N GLY A 22 22.87 -25.77 -13.18
CA GLY A 22 23.21 -24.55 -13.93
C GLY A 22 24.35 -23.69 -13.38
N ALA A 23 25.45 -23.59 -14.14
CA ALA A 23 26.51 -22.57 -14.02
C ALA A 23 27.10 -22.33 -12.61
N GLY A 24 27.86 -23.31 -12.10
CA GLY A 24 29.02 -23.07 -11.21
C GLY A 24 28.80 -22.53 -9.80
N THR A 25 27.57 -22.33 -9.32
CA THR A 25 27.31 -21.75 -8.00
C THR A 25 26.99 -22.81 -6.95
N LEU A 26 27.79 -22.87 -5.87
CA LEU A 26 27.54 -23.75 -4.72
C LEU A 26 26.49 -23.12 -3.81
N PHE A 27 25.52 -23.90 -3.31
CA PHE A 27 24.48 -23.43 -2.37
C PHE A 27 24.60 -24.13 -1.00
N VAL A 28 24.24 -23.43 0.08
CA VAL A 28 24.11 -23.96 1.45
C VAL A 28 22.74 -23.61 2.02
N LEU A 29 22.23 -24.44 2.93
CA LEU A 29 20.96 -24.18 3.61
C LEU A 29 21.21 -23.22 4.79
N SER A 30 20.76 -21.96 4.67
CA SER A 30 20.81 -20.96 5.75
C SER A 30 19.39 -20.50 6.06
N GLY A 31 18.98 -20.56 7.34
CA GLY A 31 17.62 -20.18 7.74
C GLY A 31 16.49 -20.99 7.08
N GLY A 32 16.78 -22.20 6.57
CA GLY A 32 15.80 -23.04 5.87
C GLY A 32 15.69 -22.79 4.35
N VAL A 33 16.47 -21.87 3.79
CA VAL A 33 16.48 -21.54 2.36
C VAL A 33 17.83 -21.91 1.74
N LEU A 34 17.84 -22.40 0.50
CA LEU A 34 19.08 -22.64 -0.27
C LEU A 34 19.65 -21.29 -0.73
N THR A 35 20.85 -20.95 -0.26
CA THR A 35 21.52 -19.67 -0.50
C THR A 35 22.90 -19.89 -1.13
N PRO A 36 23.36 -19.09 -2.12
CA PRO A 36 24.72 -19.20 -2.65
C PRO A 36 25.79 -19.09 -1.56
N VAL A 37 26.86 -19.90 -1.64
CA VAL A 37 27.92 -19.96 -0.62
C VAL A 37 28.63 -18.63 -0.44
N GLU A 38 28.90 -17.89 -1.52
CA GLU A 38 29.51 -16.56 -1.43
C GLU A 38 28.62 -15.58 -0.63
N LEU A 39 27.30 -15.64 -0.85
CA LEU A 39 26.33 -14.82 -0.12
C LEU A 39 26.20 -15.23 1.35
N ALA A 40 26.28 -16.53 1.65
CA ALA A 40 26.28 -17.04 3.02
C ALA A 40 27.59 -16.72 3.77
N LEU A 41 28.72 -16.69 3.07
CA LEU A 41 30.01 -16.28 3.63
C LEU A 41 30.06 -14.77 3.88
N ALA A 42 29.50 -13.96 2.96
CA ALA A 42 29.31 -12.52 3.18
C ALA A 42 28.35 -12.23 4.34
N ALA A 43 27.37 -13.09 4.60
CA ALA A 43 26.47 -12.98 5.75
C ALA A 43 27.08 -13.49 7.07
N SER A 44 28.20 -14.22 7.04
CA SER A 44 28.87 -14.78 8.23
C SER A 44 30.15 -14.03 8.62
N SER A 45 30.62 -13.07 7.82
CA SER A 45 31.51 -12.03 8.33
C SER A 45 30.80 -11.28 9.45
N LYS A 46 31.49 -11.14 10.58
CA LYS A 46 31.03 -10.72 11.90
C LYS A 46 30.44 -9.30 12.01
N ASP A 47 29.82 -8.77 10.98
CA ASP A 47 28.93 -7.64 11.10
C ASP A 47 27.54 -8.15 11.46
N LYS A 48 27.31 -8.30 12.77
CA LYS A 48 25.98 -8.03 13.34
C LYS A 48 25.67 -6.54 13.12
N ALA A 49 25.55 -6.11 11.87
CA ALA A 49 24.73 -4.96 11.58
C ALA A 49 23.31 -5.43 11.89
N ALA A 50 22.74 -4.91 12.97
CA ALA A 50 21.31 -5.00 13.23
C ALA A 50 20.60 -4.87 11.89
N ALA A 51 19.70 -5.81 11.56
CA ALA A 51 18.73 -5.53 10.51
C ALA A 51 18.11 -4.19 10.89
N SER A 52 18.50 -3.10 10.21
CA SER A 52 17.93 -1.80 10.45
C SER A 52 16.53 -1.92 9.86
N VAL A 53 15.60 -2.40 10.68
CA VAL A 53 14.18 -2.45 10.36
C VAL A 53 13.75 -0.99 10.39
N VAL A 54 13.32 -0.49 9.23
CA VAL A 54 12.88 0.89 9.05
C VAL A 54 11.44 0.87 8.52
N PRO A 55 10.68 1.95 8.73
CA PRO A 55 9.54 1.95 9.62
C PRO A 55 8.39 1.01 9.17
N LEU A 56 7.66 0.51 10.16
CA LEU A 56 6.27 0.14 9.94
C LEU A 56 5.48 1.43 9.69
N PHE A 57 4.73 1.52 8.59
CA PHE A 57 3.72 2.54 8.43
C PHE A 57 2.37 1.90 8.09
N LEU A 58 1.30 2.66 8.30
CA LEU A 58 -0.07 2.20 8.10
C LEU A 58 -0.69 2.90 6.90
N GLN A 59 -1.47 2.17 6.12
CA GLN A 59 -2.40 2.72 5.14
C GLN A 59 -3.83 2.49 5.60
N ILE A 60 -4.59 3.59 5.64
CA ILE A 60 -6.04 3.67 5.80
C ILE A 60 -6.60 4.16 4.45
N SER A 61 -7.80 3.74 4.08
CA SER A 61 -8.42 4.16 2.83
C SER A 61 -9.94 4.20 2.91
N ASP A 62 -10.55 5.04 2.07
CA ASP A 62 -11.99 5.06 1.78
C ASP A 62 -12.85 5.06 3.06
N SER A 63 -12.64 6.07 3.91
CA SER A 63 -13.36 6.24 5.17
C SER A 63 -14.78 6.76 4.98
N HIS A 64 -15.05 7.45 3.86
CA HIS A 64 -16.35 7.99 3.47
C HIS A 64 -17.15 8.59 4.62
N ILE A 65 -16.51 9.42 5.45
CA ILE A 65 -17.21 10.09 6.55
C ILE A 65 -18.39 10.88 5.98
N GLY A 66 -19.59 10.60 6.52
CA GLY A 66 -20.86 11.13 6.01
C GLY A 66 -21.79 10.07 5.40
N PHE A 67 -21.26 8.92 4.97
CA PHE A 67 -22.09 7.80 4.51
C PHE A 67 -22.91 7.19 5.66
N ASN A 68 -24.21 6.96 5.42
CA ASN A 68 -25.14 6.46 6.44
C ASN A 68 -26.24 5.54 5.87
N LYS A 69 -25.94 4.80 4.79
CA LYS A 69 -26.89 3.89 4.12
C LYS A 69 -26.71 2.45 4.58
N GLU A 70 -27.55 1.56 4.06
CA GLU A 70 -27.67 0.16 4.49
C GLU A 70 -26.33 -0.61 4.53
N ALA A 71 -25.41 -0.33 3.59
CA ALA A 71 -24.12 -1.01 3.55
C ALA A 71 -23.26 -0.79 4.82
N ASN A 72 -23.38 0.38 5.43
CA ASN A 72 -22.84 0.72 6.75
C ASN A 72 -23.50 2.03 7.26
N PRO A 73 -24.42 1.97 8.22
CA PRO A 73 -25.07 3.17 8.75
C PRO A 73 -24.17 4.00 9.69
N ASP A 74 -23.01 3.48 10.12
CA ASP A 74 -22.09 4.12 11.07
C ASP A 74 -20.63 3.98 10.64
N VAL A 75 -20.25 4.68 9.56
CA VAL A 75 -18.86 4.72 9.07
C VAL A 75 -17.90 5.44 10.03
N ALA A 76 -18.41 6.37 10.85
CA ALA A 76 -17.62 7.00 11.90
C ALA A 76 -17.24 5.98 12.99
N GLY A 77 -18.17 5.09 13.35
CA GLY A 77 -17.92 3.98 14.25
C GLY A 77 -16.89 3.00 13.72
N THR A 78 -16.94 2.61 12.44
CA THR A 78 -15.93 1.70 11.86
C THR A 78 -14.56 2.36 11.69
N LEU A 79 -14.49 3.66 11.36
CA LEU A 79 -13.21 4.39 11.41
C LEU A 79 -12.68 4.47 12.85
N LYS A 80 -13.53 4.70 13.85
CA LYS A 80 -13.11 4.69 15.25
C LYS A 80 -12.57 3.31 15.68
N GLN A 81 -13.24 2.22 15.30
CA GLN A 81 -12.75 0.86 15.55
C GLN A 81 -11.38 0.63 14.89
N THR A 82 -11.21 1.16 13.68
CA THR A 82 -9.92 1.13 12.98
C THR A 82 -8.83 1.85 13.78
N ILE A 83 -9.11 3.07 14.25
CA ILE A 83 -8.18 3.85 15.08
C ILE A 83 -7.87 3.12 16.40
N ASP A 84 -8.88 2.56 17.07
CA ASP A 84 -8.71 1.80 18.31
C ASP A 84 -7.81 0.57 18.08
N TYR A 85 -8.00 -0.16 16.97
CA TYR A 85 -7.13 -1.27 16.56
C TYR A 85 -5.68 -0.82 16.38
N VAL A 86 -5.47 0.27 15.62
CA VAL A 86 -4.13 0.83 15.35
C VAL A 86 -3.45 1.26 16.66
N ASN A 87 -4.19 1.94 17.52
CA ASN A 87 -3.74 2.38 18.84
C ASN A 87 -3.43 1.19 19.76
N ALA A 88 -4.01 0.01 19.52
CA ALA A 88 -3.73 -1.21 20.26
C ALA A 88 -2.57 -2.05 19.68
N MET A 89 -2.06 -1.74 18.49
CA MET A 89 -0.98 -2.53 17.87
C MET A 89 0.26 -2.61 18.77
N PRO A 90 0.89 -3.79 18.92
CA PRO A 90 2.06 -3.96 19.80
C PRO A 90 3.30 -3.22 19.27
N ILE A 91 3.43 -3.14 17.94
CA ILE A 91 4.45 -2.33 17.27
C ILE A 91 3.73 -1.12 16.68
N LYS A 92 4.08 0.08 17.15
CA LYS A 92 3.47 1.32 16.68
C LYS A 92 4.00 1.66 15.28
N PRO A 93 3.12 1.91 14.29
CA PRO A 93 3.54 2.52 13.04
C PRO A 93 4.20 3.88 13.31
N ALA A 94 5.21 4.24 12.53
CA ALA A 94 5.90 5.52 12.64
C ALA A 94 5.08 6.67 12.02
N LEU A 95 4.29 6.36 11.00
CA LEU A 95 3.38 7.27 10.32
C LEU A 95 2.14 6.51 9.81
N ALA A 96 1.11 7.25 9.46
CA ALA A 96 -0.03 6.75 8.70
C ALA A 96 -0.18 7.52 7.38
N ILE A 97 -0.69 6.83 6.37
CA ILE A 97 -1.17 7.44 5.13
C ILE A 97 -2.68 7.18 4.98
N HIS A 98 -3.41 8.14 4.41
CA HIS A 98 -4.79 7.95 3.95
C HIS A 98 -4.88 8.08 2.44
N THR A 99 -5.27 7.02 1.74
CA THR A 99 -5.28 6.96 0.26
C THR A 99 -6.59 7.44 -0.35
N GLY A 100 -7.13 8.56 0.12
CA GLY A 100 -8.32 9.21 -0.45
C GLY A 100 -9.67 8.65 0.01
N ASP A 101 -10.73 9.33 -0.43
CA ASP A 101 -12.13 9.20 0.00
C ASP A 101 -12.25 9.24 1.52
N ILE A 102 -11.69 10.30 2.10
CA ILE A 102 -11.80 10.60 3.53
C ILE A 102 -13.27 10.90 3.88
N THR A 103 -13.94 11.66 3.01
CA THR A 103 -15.34 12.08 3.13
C THR A 103 -16.20 11.44 2.04
N HIS A 104 -17.52 11.45 2.22
CA HIS A 104 -18.44 10.85 1.26
C HIS A 104 -19.01 11.87 0.25
N LEU A 105 -19.25 13.12 0.67
CA LEU A 105 -19.90 14.14 -0.15
C LEU A 105 -19.14 15.48 -0.12
N SER A 106 -17.85 15.45 0.22
CA SER A 106 -16.97 16.61 0.37
C SER A 106 -17.54 17.75 1.24
N LYS A 107 -18.41 17.46 2.23
CA LYS A 107 -19.03 18.51 3.04
C LYS A 107 -18.10 19.01 4.14
N PRO A 108 -18.14 20.30 4.51
CA PRO A 108 -17.30 20.84 5.58
C PRO A 108 -17.40 20.05 6.89
N GLU A 109 -18.62 19.69 7.30
CA GLU A 109 -18.87 18.92 8.53
C GLU A 109 -18.34 17.48 8.47
N GLU A 110 -18.31 16.86 7.29
CA GLU A 110 -17.73 15.53 7.10
C GLU A 110 -16.21 15.59 7.25
N PHE A 111 -15.60 16.64 6.68
CA PHE A 111 -14.17 16.85 6.85
C PHE A 111 -13.77 17.20 8.28
N ASP A 112 -14.57 18.01 8.99
CA ASP A 112 -14.32 18.33 10.40
C ASP A 112 -14.38 17.08 11.27
N LEU A 113 -15.40 16.23 11.08
CA LEU A 113 -15.51 14.96 11.78
C LEU A 113 -14.36 14.01 11.42
N ALA A 114 -13.99 13.90 10.15
CA ALA A 114 -12.87 13.07 9.72
C ALA A 114 -11.55 13.52 10.35
N ALA A 115 -11.25 14.82 10.34
CA ALA A 115 -10.06 15.39 10.97
C ALA A 115 -10.05 15.14 12.48
N GLN A 116 -11.21 15.30 13.15
CA GLN A 116 -11.35 14.98 14.57
C GLN A 116 -11.07 13.51 14.86
N LEU A 117 -11.65 12.58 14.10
CA LEU A 117 -11.43 11.14 14.29
C LEU A 117 -9.97 10.76 14.04
N LEU A 118 -9.40 11.19 12.92
CA LEU A 118 -8.01 10.88 12.54
C LEU A 118 -6.99 11.44 13.54
N SER A 119 -7.31 12.55 14.23
CA SER A 119 -6.48 13.07 15.34
C SER A 119 -6.39 12.10 16.54
N GLY A 120 -7.27 11.10 16.61
CA GLY A 120 -7.25 10.04 17.61
C GLY A 120 -6.20 8.96 17.36
N LEU A 121 -5.49 8.96 16.23
CA LEU A 121 -4.34 8.08 15.99
C LEU A 121 -3.21 8.44 16.98
N ASN A 122 -2.90 7.52 17.89
CA ASN A 122 -1.98 7.75 19.00
C ASN A 122 -1.11 6.49 19.23
N PRO A 123 0.23 6.59 19.15
CA PRO A 123 1.06 7.80 19.12
C PRO A 123 1.39 8.32 17.71
N ILE A 124 0.65 7.91 16.68
CA ILE A 124 0.95 8.30 15.29
C ILE A 124 0.58 9.77 15.07
N THR A 125 1.56 10.67 15.16
CA THR A 125 1.34 12.11 14.92
C THR A 125 1.62 12.53 13.48
N GLU A 126 2.29 11.68 12.69
CA GLU A 126 2.59 11.93 11.28
C GLU A 126 1.53 11.23 10.41
N LEU A 127 0.62 12.03 9.85
CA LEU A 127 -0.44 11.59 8.95
C LEU A 127 -0.31 12.32 7.62
N HIS A 128 -0.21 11.55 6.54
CA HIS A 128 -0.13 12.04 5.17
C HIS A 128 -1.35 11.58 4.39
N THR A 129 -1.94 12.45 3.58
CA THR A 129 -3.15 12.10 2.84
C THR A 129 -3.04 12.55 1.38
N VAL A 130 -3.80 11.87 0.52
CA VAL A 130 -4.17 12.32 -0.83
C VAL A 130 -5.70 12.32 -0.90
N PRO A 131 -6.32 13.19 -1.72
CA PRO A 131 -7.77 13.17 -1.89
C PRO A 131 -8.20 11.98 -2.76
N GLY A 132 -9.39 11.46 -2.52
CA GLY A 132 -10.13 10.66 -3.50
C GLY A 132 -11.16 11.50 -4.25
N GLU A 133 -11.89 10.92 -5.20
CA GLU A 133 -12.89 11.68 -5.96
C GLU A 133 -13.96 12.28 -5.05
N HIS A 134 -14.43 11.53 -4.05
CA HIS A 134 -15.48 11.97 -3.13
C HIS A 134 -15.03 13.12 -2.21
N ASP A 135 -13.74 13.41 -2.14
CA ASP A 135 -13.19 14.56 -1.42
C ASP A 135 -13.17 15.85 -2.25
N VAL A 136 -13.33 15.77 -3.58
CA VAL A 136 -13.15 16.91 -4.50
C VAL A 136 -14.31 17.13 -5.49
N THR A 137 -15.22 16.16 -5.69
CA THR A 137 -16.29 16.29 -6.70
C THR A 137 -17.67 16.64 -6.15
N ASP A 138 -17.99 16.29 -4.90
CA ASP A 138 -19.39 16.19 -4.46
C ASP A 138 -19.90 17.38 -3.64
N GLY A 139 -18.99 18.21 -3.13
CA GLY A 139 -19.28 19.33 -2.25
C GLY A 139 -18.56 20.63 -2.62
N PRO A 140 -18.46 21.59 -1.68
CA PRO A 140 -17.74 22.83 -1.91
C PRO A 140 -16.28 22.56 -2.29
N GLN A 141 -15.84 23.23 -3.36
CA GLN A 141 -14.48 23.07 -3.86
C GLN A 141 -13.46 23.60 -2.83
N GLY A 142 -12.39 22.83 -2.62
CA GLY A 142 -11.27 23.26 -1.78
C GLY A 142 -11.31 22.79 -0.31
N GLU A 143 -12.40 22.14 0.15
CA GLU A 143 -12.53 21.74 1.57
C GLU A 143 -11.45 20.75 2.02
N TYR A 144 -11.11 19.77 1.17
CA TYR A 144 -9.97 18.88 1.37
C TYR A 144 -8.68 19.67 1.61
N PHE A 145 -8.35 20.60 0.72
CA PHE A 145 -7.09 21.33 0.76
C PHE A 145 -6.97 22.23 2.01
N LYS A 146 -8.08 22.81 2.50
CA LYS A 146 -8.08 23.61 3.73
C LYS A 146 -7.63 22.83 4.96
N ARG A 147 -7.91 21.53 5.04
CA ARG A 147 -7.61 20.69 6.22
C ARG A 147 -6.40 19.78 6.01
N PHE A 148 -6.25 19.25 4.81
CA PHE A 148 -5.26 18.23 4.48
C PHE A 148 -4.23 18.67 3.43
N GLY A 149 -4.38 19.86 2.85
CA GLY A 149 -3.52 20.36 1.77
C GLY A 149 -2.16 20.91 2.23
N LYS A 150 -1.96 21.16 3.53
CA LYS A 150 -0.76 21.83 4.07
C LYS A 150 0.55 21.16 3.65
N ALA A 151 0.62 19.82 3.66
CA ALA A 151 1.83 19.08 3.28
C ALA A 151 2.24 19.29 1.81
N SER A 152 1.30 19.73 0.98
CA SER A 152 1.48 19.93 -0.46
C SER A 152 1.54 21.41 -0.89
N ASP A 153 1.58 22.34 0.07
CA ASP A 153 1.33 23.77 -0.18
C ASP A 153 0.02 23.97 -0.98
N ASN A 154 -1.00 23.18 -0.64
CA ASN A 154 -2.31 23.11 -1.31
C ASN A 154 -2.29 22.70 -2.80
N ARG A 155 -1.19 22.13 -3.31
CA ARG A 155 -1.12 21.57 -4.68
C ARG A 155 -1.74 20.18 -4.80
N GLY A 156 -1.91 19.47 -3.68
CA GLY A 156 -2.43 18.11 -3.60
C GLY A 156 -1.36 17.02 -3.66
N TYR A 157 -0.37 17.15 -4.55
CA TYR A 157 0.73 16.20 -4.70
C TYR A 157 2.03 16.74 -4.09
N TYR A 158 2.81 15.85 -3.48
CA TYR A 158 4.00 16.18 -2.69
C TYR A 158 4.83 14.94 -2.40
N SER A 159 6.03 15.14 -1.87
CA SER A 159 6.88 14.06 -1.39
C SER A 159 7.55 14.43 -0.07
N PHE A 160 7.97 13.41 0.67
CA PHE A 160 8.68 13.56 1.93
C PHE A 160 9.58 12.36 2.19
N ASP A 161 10.62 12.56 2.99
CA ASP A 161 11.53 11.49 3.40
C ASP A 161 11.23 11.12 4.85
N HIS A 162 11.02 9.83 5.11
CA HIS A 162 10.87 9.32 6.46
C HIS A 162 11.79 8.11 6.66
N ASN A 163 12.76 8.25 7.56
CA ASN A 163 13.76 7.25 7.89
C ASN A 163 14.42 6.60 6.64
N GLY A 164 14.77 7.41 5.64
CA GLY A 164 15.47 6.95 4.42
C GLY A 164 14.60 6.19 3.41
N VAL A 165 13.28 6.21 3.58
CA VAL A 165 12.29 5.86 2.54
C VAL A 165 11.76 7.18 1.98
N HIS A 166 11.63 7.24 0.66
CA HIS A 166 11.08 8.40 -0.03
C HIS A 166 9.60 8.12 -0.37
N PHE A 167 8.71 8.93 0.19
CA PHE A 167 7.26 8.82 0.02
C PHE A 167 6.77 9.88 -0.97
N ILE A 168 5.84 9.50 -1.84
CA ILE A 168 5.30 10.35 -2.90
C ILE A 168 3.77 10.22 -2.88
N GLY A 169 3.08 11.30 -2.53
CA GLY A 169 1.63 11.43 -2.65
C GLY A 169 1.28 12.01 -4.02
N LEU A 170 0.54 11.26 -4.83
CA LEU A 170 0.05 11.68 -6.14
C LEU A 170 -1.47 11.88 -6.11
N VAL A 171 -1.95 12.80 -6.93
CA VAL A 171 -3.38 13.08 -7.07
C VAL A 171 -3.83 12.74 -8.47
N ASN A 172 -4.72 11.76 -8.60
CA ASN A 172 -5.23 11.26 -9.87
C ASN A 172 -6.74 11.42 -10.06
N VAL A 173 -7.37 12.26 -9.23
CA VAL A 173 -8.84 12.42 -9.14
C VAL A 173 -9.36 13.82 -9.49
N LEU A 174 -8.49 14.80 -9.75
CA LEU A 174 -8.93 16.19 -10.01
C LEU A 174 -9.72 16.35 -11.33
N HIS A 175 -9.58 15.40 -12.24
CA HIS A 175 -10.32 15.34 -13.51
C HIS A 175 -11.23 14.11 -13.57
N PHE A 176 -11.66 13.62 -12.41
CA PHE A 176 -12.50 12.43 -12.31
C PHE A 176 -13.80 12.60 -13.12
N ALA A 177 -14.17 11.54 -13.82
CA ALA A 177 -15.48 11.38 -14.43
C ALA A 177 -15.93 9.92 -14.25
N PRO A 178 -17.24 9.66 -14.07
CA PRO A 178 -17.73 8.29 -13.91
C PRO A 178 -17.26 7.37 -15.05
N ASN A 179 -16.73 6.20 -14.67
CA ASN A 179 -16.15 5.19 -15.58
C ASN A 179 -14.93 5.64 -16.39
N ALA A 180 -14.40 6.84 -16.15
CA ALA A 180 -13.12 7.27 -16.72
C ALA A 180 -11.96 6.82 -15.83
N LEU A 181 -10.79 6.65 -16.44
CA LEU A 181 -9.56 6.45 -15.68
C LEU A 181 -9.13 7.78 -15.04
N GLY A 182 -8.46 7.69 -13.91
CA GLY A 182 -7.77 8.84 -13.31
C GLY A 182 -6.64 9.36 -14.20
N SER A 183 -6.18 10.57 -13.90
CA SER A 183 -5.06 11.20 -14.61
C SER A 183 -4.20 12.06 -13.70
N LEU A 184 -2.89 12.04 -13.93
CA LEU A 184 -1.91 12.85 -13.20
C LEU A 184 -1.66 14.19 -13.88
N GLY A 185 -1.61 14.21 -15.21
CA GLY A 185 -1.33 15.39 -16.01
C GLY A 185 0.17 15.73 -16.13
N GLU A 186 0.50 16.54 -17.12
CA GLU A 186 1.89 16.83 -17.51
C GLU A 186 2.70 17.54 -16.41
N ASP A 187 2.08 18.49 -15.71
CA ASP A 187 2.75 19.26 -14.64
C ASP A 187 3.17 18.35 -13.48
N GLN A 188 2.27 17.47 -13.04
CA GLN A 188 2.53 16.53 -11.96
C GLN A 188 3.55 15.46 -12.38
N LEU A 189 3.48 14.97 -13.62
CA LEU A 189 4.47 14.03 -14.16
C LEU A 189 5.86 14.65 -14.27
N SER A 190 5.95 15.91 -14.71
CA SER A 190 7.21 16.66 -14.79
C SER A 190 7.79 16.94 -13.41
N TRP A 191 6.94 17.26 -12.43
CA TRP A 191 7.32 17.38 -11.03
C TRP A 191 7.85 16.05 -10.47
N LEU A 192 7.13 14.94 -10.72
CA LEU A 192 7.53 13.60 -10.26
C LEU A 192 8.89 13.19 -10.84
N GLU A 193 9.10 13.40 -12.14
CA GLU A 193 10.40 13.12 -12.76
C GLU A 193 11.53 13.93 -12.10
N SER A 194 11.26 15.20 -11.78
CA SER A 194 12.23 16.11 -11.17
C SER A 194 12.55 15.73 -9.72
N ASP A 195 11.56 15.37 -8.92
CA ASP A 195 11.73 14.91 -7.54
C ASP A 195 12.54 13.61 -7.48
N LEU A 196 12.26 12.70 -8.42
CA LEU A 196 12.97 11.42 -8.51
C LEU A 196 14.41 11.57 -9.01
N LYS A 197 14.78 12.61 -9.79
CA LYS A 197 16.14 12.76 -10.37
C LYS A 197 17.25 12.76 -9.31
N ALA A 198 17.00 13.37 -8.14
CA ALA A 198 18.00 13.47 -7.08
C ALA A 198 18.17 12.18 -6.26
N ARG A 199 17.32 11.16 -6.47
CA ARG A 199 17.26 9.95 -5.64
C ARG A 199 18.15 8.85 -6.20
N SER A 200 18.88 8.15 -5.33
CA SER A 200 19.69 7.00 -5.72
C SER A 200 18.81 5.80 -6.09
N SER A 201 19.27 4.91 -6.97
CA SER A 201 18.52 3.69 -7.32
C SER A 201 18.30 2.75 -6.13
N SER A 202 19.09 2.85 -5.06
CA SER A 202 18.90 2.08 -3.83
C SER A 202 17.91 2.71 -2.85
N THR A 203 17.40 3.92 -3.11
CA THR A 203 16.38 4.56 -2.28
C THR A 203 15.07 3.77 -2.40
N PRO A 204 14.50 3.25 -1.29
CA PRO A 204 13.16 2.67 -1.28
C PRO A 204 12.12 3.76 -1.57
N ILE A 205 11.22 3.51 -2.53
CA ILE A 205 10.15 4.44 -2.90
C ILE A 205 8.80 3.88 -2.47
N VAL A 206 7.97 4.74 -1.86
CA VAL A 206 6.55 4.49 -1.64
C VAL A 206 5.76 5.54 -2.40
N VAL A 207 4.92 5.10 -3.33
CA VAL A 207 3.97 5.96 -4.04
C VAL A 207 2.59 5.66 -3.50
N PHE A 208 1.81 6.68 -3.18
CA PHE A 208 0.42 6.52 -2.79
C PHE A 208 -0.47 7.51 -3.52
N ALA A 209 -1.58 7.00 -4.05
CA ALA A 209 -2.58 7.76 -4.80
C ALA A 209 -3.95 7.13 -4.55
N HIS A 210 -5.05 7.82 -4.86
CA HIS A 210 -6.37 7.25 -4.62
C HIS A 210 -6.72 6.15 -5.64
N MET A 211 -6.89 6.51 -6.91
CA MET A 211 -7.23 5.53 -7.95
C MET A 211 -6.04 4.61 -8.25
N PRO A 212 -6.27 3.33 -8.64
CA PRO A 212 -5.19 2.40 -8.95
C PRO A 212 -4.19 2.93 -9.98
N MET A 213 -2.90 2.80 -9.70
CA MET A 213 -1.81 3.19 -10.61
C MET A 213 -1.50 2.12 -11.68
N TRP A 214 -2.47 1.24 -11.92
CA TRP A 214 -2.56 0.34 -13.06
C TRP A 214 -4.03 0.06 -13.33
N THR A 215 -4.37 -0.33 -14.55
CA THR A 215 -5.76 -0.65 -14.89
C THR A 215 -6.13 -2.03 -14.36
N ILE A 216 -7.01 -2.06 -13.35
CA ILE A 216 -7.62 -3.27 -12.80
C ILE A 216 -8.86 -3.63 -13.61
N TYR A 217 -9.75 -2.66 -13.84
CA TYR A 217 -11.00 -2.87 -14.57
C TYR A 217 -11.47 -1.59 -15.26
N ALA A 218 -11.10 -1.43 -16.53
CA ALA A 218 -11.39 -0.23 -17.32
C ALA A 218 -12.89 0.16 -17.40
N PRO A 219 -13.86 -0.78 -17.51
CA PRO A 219 -15.27 -0.40 -17.61
C PRO A 219 -15.82 0.37 -16.41
N TRP A 220 -15.19 0.24 -15.23
CA TRP A 220 -15.56 0.98 -14.02
C TRP A 220 -14.56 2.09 -13.68
N GLY A 221 -13.67 2.45 -14.62
CA GLY A 221 -12.65 3.47 -14.38
C GLY A 221 -11.56 3.06 -13.40
N TRP A 222 -11.44 1.78 -13.03
CA TRP A 222 -10.47 1.33 -12.02
C TRP A 222 -9.05 1.30 -12.58
N GLY A 223 -8.41 2.46 -12.60
CA GLY A 223 -7.06 2.67 -13.07
C GLY A 223 -6.76 4.15 -13.30
N THR A 224 -5.50 4.43 -13.64
CA THR A 224 -5.00 5.75 -13.97
C THR A 224 -4.38 5.68 -15.37
N GLY A 225 -4.87 6.49 -16.30
CA GLY A 225 -4.55 6.38 -17.73
C GLY A 225 -3.09 6.66 -18.07
N ASP A 226 -2.49 7.65 -17.41
CA ASP A 226 -1.10 8.07 -17.60
C ASP A 226 -0.13 7.48 -16.56
N ALA A 227 -0.57 6.53 -15.73
CA ALA A 227 0.30 5.87 -14.75
C ALA A 227 1.50 5.16 -15.39
N GLY A 228 1.38 4.71 -16.64
CA GLY A 228 2.51 4.11 -17.37
C GLY A 228 3.71 5.04 -17.49
N GLN A 229 3.48 6.36 -17.62
CA GLN A 229 4.55 7.35 -17.66
C GLN A 229 5.19 7.54 -16.29
N ALA A 230 4.39 7.65 -15.22
CA ALA A 230 4.91 7.68 -13.84
C ALA A 230 5.74 6.42 -13.52
N MET A 231 5.25 5.23 -13.91
CA MET A 231 5.97 3.98 -13.72
C MET A 231 7.30 3.95 -14.48
N SER A 232 7.41 4.61 -15.64
CA SER A 232 8.66 4.69 -16.39
C SER A 232 9.79 5.36 -15.59
N TYR A 233 9.46 6.35 -14.77
CA TYR A 233 10.42 7.05 -13.90
C TYR A 233 10.86 6.21 -12.70
N LEU A 234 9.98 5.30 -12.24
CA LEU A 234 10.16 4.49 -11.03
C LEU A 234 10.88 3.15 -11.26
N LYS A 235 10.90 2.64 -12.50
CA LYS A 235 11.52 1.35 -12.86
C LYS A 235 12.99 1.22 -12.47
N ARG A 236 13.71 2.33 -12.28
CA ARG A 236 15.14 2.35 -11.95
C ARG A 236 15.45 2.08 -10.47
N PHE A 237 14.47 2.12 -9.57
CA PHE A 237 14.69 1.96 -8.13
C PHE A 237 14.68 0.49 -7.71
N GLY A 238 15.47 0.07 -6.73
CA GLY A 238 15.55 -1.33 -6.32
C GLY A 238 14.28 -1.86 -5.63
N SER A 239 13.45 -0.98 -5.08
CA SER A 239 12.17 -1.32 -4.46
C SER A 239 11.20 -0.14 -4.54
N VAL A 240 10.03 -0.40 -5.11
CA VAL A 240 8.92 0.55 -5.22
C VAL A 240 7.66 -0.13 -4.69
N THR A 241 6.96 0.55 -3.78
CA THR A 241 5.63 0.13 -3.29
C THR A 241 4.60 1.15 -3.72
N VAL A 242 3.57 0.73 -4.45
CA VAL A 242 2.50 1.58 -4.96
C VAL A 242 1.20 1.21 -4.26
N LEU A 243 0.64 2.15 -3.51
CA LEU A 243 -0.49 1.95 -2.61
C LEU A 243 -1.70 2.76 -3.07
N ASN A 244 -2.85 2.09 -3.23
CA ASN A 244 -4.08 2.71 -3.71
C ASN A 244 -5.30 2.39 -2.84
N GLY A 245 -6.36 3.18 -3.01
CA GLY A 245 -7.69 2.98 -2.42
C GLY A 245 -8.73 2.64 -3.48
N HIS A 246 -9.86 3.34 -3.45
CA HIS A 246 -10.89 3.48 -4.49
C HIS A 246 -11.74 2.22 -4.76
N ILE A 247 -11.13 1.04 -4.72
CA ILE A 247 -11.82 -0.20 -5.10
C ILE A 247 -12.30 -1.03 -3.90
N HIS A 248 -12.04 -0.56 -2.67
CA HIS A 248 -12.49 -1.13 -1.39
C HIS A 248 -12.13 -2.60 -1.17
N GLN A 249 -11.12 -3.10 -1.85
CA GLN A 249 -10.70 -4.49 -1.81
C GLN A 249 -9.21 -4.60 -2.07
N ILE A 250 -8.64 -5.73 -1.66
CA ILE A 250 -7.23 -6.02 -1.90
C ILE A 250 -7.06 -6.68 -3.27
N VAL A 251 -6.35 -5.97 -4.13
CA VAL A 251 -5.76 -6.48 -5.34
C VAL A 251 -4.27 -6.16 -5.26
N SER A 252 -3.43 -7.15 -5.54
CA SER A 252 -2.00 -6.98 -5.50
C SER A 252 -1.34 -7.65 -6.70
N LYS A 253 -0.27 -7.03 -7.18
CA LYS A 253 0.62 -7.62 -8.18
C LYS A 253 2.05 -7.14 -7.97
N VAL A 254 2.99 -7.88 -8.53
CA VAL A 254 4.40 -7.48 -8.58
C VAL A 254 4.84 -7.44 -10.04
N GLU A 255 5.44 -6.34 -10.45
CA GLU A 255 6.05 -6.18 -11.77
C GLU A 255 7.50 -5.75 -11.60
N GLY A 256 8.43 -6.71 -11.77
CA GLY A 256 9.84 -6.48 -11.49
C GLY A 256 10.08 -6.13 -10.02
N ASN A 257 10.57 -4.92 -9.78
CA ASN A 257 10.88 -4.32 -8.48
C ASN A 257 9.71 -3.52 -7.88
N VAL A 258 8.56 -3.45 -8.57
CA VAL A 258 7.40 -2.66 -8.18
C VAL A 258 6.32 -3.57 -7.60
N THR A 259 5.93 -3.33 -6.35
CA THR A 259 4.78 -3.97 -5.71
C THR A 259 3.59 -3.02 -5.76
N PHE A 260 2.48 -3.47 -6.32
CA PHE A 260 1.22 -2.76 -6.36
C PHE A 260 0.24 -3.38 -5.36
N HIS A 261 -0.47 -2.56 -4.59
CA HIS A 261 -1.43 -3.01 -3.59
C HIS A 261 -2.57 -1.99 -3.43
N THR A 262 -3.81 -2.47 -3.40
CA THR A 262 -4.98 -1.67 -3.04
C THR A 262 -5.48 -2.05 -1.64
N ALA A 263 -5.94 -1.07 -0.87
CA ALA A 263 -6.47 -1.29 0.46
C ALA A 263 -7.97 -1.65 0.45
N ARG A 264 -8.40 -2.28 1.54
CA ARG A 264 -9.81 -2.30 1.92
C ARG A 264 -10.24 -0.89 2.34
N SER A 265 -11.54 -0.64 2.20
CA SER A 265 -12.20 0.51 2.81
C SER A 265 -12.34 0.31 4.32
N THR A 266 -12.48 1.40 5.07
CA THR A 266 -12.95 1.38 6.47
C THR A 266 -14.44 1.67 6.60
N ALA A 267 -15.13 1.98 5.51
CA ALA A 267 -16.55 2.31 5.44
C ALA A 267 -17.41 1.11 5.03
N PHE A 268 -17.26 0.60 3.80
CA PHE A 268 -18.11 -0.47 3.26
C PHE A 268 -17.36 -1.20 2.12
N PRO A 269 -17.68 -2.46 1.80
CA PRO A 269 -17.16 -3.11 0.60
C PRO A 269 -17.91 -2.64 -0.65
N ILE A 270 -17.32 -2.86 -1.82
CA ILE A 270 -17.99 -2.79 -3.14
C ILE A 270 -17.81 -4.12 -3.87
N PRO A 271 -18.61 -4.41 -4.92
CA PRO A 271 -18.45 -5.63 -5.69
C PRO A 271 -17.07 -5.74 -6.35
N THR A 272 -16.57 -6.97 -6.52
CA THR A 272 -15.37 -7.23 -7.33
C THR A 272 -15.58 -6.84 -8.79
N ALA A 273 -14.49 -6.56 -9.51
CA ALA A 273 -14.52 -6.16 -10.93
C ALA A 273 -15.48 -6.98 -11.79
N GLY A 274 -16.42 -6.31 -12.47
CA GLY A 274 -17.36 -6.92 -13.41
C GLY A 274 -18.52 -7.69 -12.79
N ASN A 275 -18.62 -7.75 -11.46
CA ASN A 275 -19.73 -8.39 -10.77
C ASN A 275 -20.77 -7.35 -10.34
N GLY A 276 -21.89 -7.28 -11.06
CA GLY A 276 -22.99 -6.35 -10.77
C GLY A 276 -23.01 -5.11 -11.67
N PRO A 277 -23.89 -4.13 -11.37
CA PRO A 277 -24.13 -2.99 -12.26
C PRO A 277 -23.05 -1.90 -12.20
N GLY A 278 -22.17 -1.93 -11.19
CA GLY A 278 -21.15 -0.91 -10.98
C GLY A 278 -20.47 -1.01 -9.61
N PRO A 279 -19.48 -0.14 -9.33
CA PRO A 279 -18.78 -0.06 -8.06
C PRO A 279 -19.63 0.64 -6.98
N VAL A 280 -20.78 0.06 -6.63
CA VAL A 280 -21.71 0.64 -5.64
C VAL A 280 -21.50 0.03 -4.25
N PRO A 281 -21.82 0.73 -3.15
CA PRO A 281 -21.76 0.17 -1.80
C PRO A 281 -22.51 -1.16 -1.71
N LEU A 282 -21.84 -2.19 -1.19
CA LEU A 282 -22.37 -3.53 -1.08
C LEU A 282 -22.85 -3.80 0.35
N THR A 283 -24.15 -4.04 0.50
CA THR A 283 -24.71 -4.53 1.77
C THR A 283 -24.32 -5.99 1.99
N VAL A 284 -23.75 -6.26 3.15
CA VAL A 284 -23.41 -7.62 3.62
C VAL A 284 -24.02 -7.86 4.99
N ALA A 285 -24.05 -9.12 5.43
CA ALA A 285 -24.49 -9.44 6.79
C ALA A 285 -23.62 -8.70 7.83
N SER A 286 -24.23 -8.27 8.93
CA SER A 286 -23.57 -7.41 9.92
C SER A 286 -22.33 -8.05 10.57
N ASP A 287 -22.31 -9.38 10.69
CA ASP A 287 -21.17 -10.16 11.18
C ASP A 287 -20.04 -10.32 10.14
N GLN A 288 -20.33 -10.07 8.87
CA GLN A 288 -19.36 -10.13 7.76
C GLN A 288 -18.70 -8.78 7.50
N LEU A 289 -19.40 -7.66 7.74
CA LEU A 289 -18.88 -6.32 7.44
C LEU A 289 -17.47 -6.08 8.04
N PRO A 290 -17.19 -6.34 9.34
CA PRO A 290 -15.85 -6.13 9.90
C PRO A 290 -14.76 -6.99 9.24
N ARG A 291 -15.09 -8.13 8.62
CA ARG A 291 -14.13 -8.99 7.88
C ARG A 291 -13.78 -8.43 6.51
N MET A 292 -14.58 -7.51 5.99
CA MET A 292 -14.39 -6.88 4.69
C MET A 292 -13.77 -5.47 4.78
N LEU A 293 -13.75 -4.90 5.99
CA LEU A 293 -13.10 -3.63 6.29
C LEU A 293 -11.75 -3.87 6.92
N GLY A 294 -10.82 -2.91 6.79
CA GLY A 294 -9.51 -3.09 7.39
C GLY A 294 -8.47 -2.04 7.06
N VAL A 295 -7.24 -2.34 7.48
CA VAL A 295 -6.05 -1.52 7.27
C VAL A 295 -4.90 -2.34 6.74
N THR A 296 -3.98 -1.67 6.07
CA THR A 296 -2.77 -2.27 5.53
C THR A 296 -1.56 -1.79 6.32
N SER A 297 -0.75 -2.71 6.82
CA SER A 297 0.54 -2.46 7.46
C SER A 297 1.68 -2.74 6.49
N ILE A 298 2.61 -1.80 6.35
CA ILE A 298 3.75 -1.91 5.44
C ILE A 298 5.04 -1.80 6.24
N LYS A 299 5.95 -2.77 6.05
CA LYS A 299 7.30 -2.76 6.66
C LYS A 299 8.36 -2.75 5.57
N ILE A 300 9.40 -1.93 5.73
CA ILE A 300 10.50 -1.84 4.76
C ILE A 300 11.78 -2.41 5.38
N SER A 301 12.33 -3.45 4.76
CA SER A 301 13.66 -3.98 5.05
C SER A 301 14.67 -3.34 4.12
N ARG A 302 15.86 -3.00 4.63
CA ARG A 302 16.98 -2.51 3.81
C ARG A 302 17.90 -3.63 3.32
N HIS A 303 17.93 -4.78 4.01
CA HIS A 303 18.85 -5.88 3.72
C HIS A 303 18.18 -7.27 3.88
N PRO A 304 17.73 -7.92 2.79
CA PRO A 304 17.60 -7.36 1.43
C PRO A 304 16.56 -6.23 1.38
N LEU A 305 16.70 -5.34 0.40
CA LEU A 305 15.75 -4.26 0.17
C LEU A 305 14.40 -4.85 -0.28
N ALA A 306 13.38 -4.74 0.56
CA ALA A 306 12.05 -5.28 0.29
C ALA A 306 10.97 -4.60 1.14
N ALA A 307 9.76 -4.48 0.59
CA ALA A 307 8.57 -4.14 1.36
C ALA A 307 7.77 -5.40 1.66
N THR A 308 7.26 -5.53 2.88
CA THR A 308 6.26 -6.52 3.26
C THR A 308 4.95 -5.80 3.52
N VAL A 309 3.90 -6.23 2.85
CA VAL A 309 2.55 -5.71 2.99
C VAL A 309 1.70 -6.73 3.76
N SER A 310 0.92 -6.27 4.73
CA SER A 310 0.09 -7.14 5.58
C SER A 310 -1.25 -6.49 5.85
N ASP A 311 -2.31 -7.16 5.45
CA ASP A 311 -3.69 -6.69 5.61
C ASP A 311 -4.29 -7.23 6.90
N THR A 312 -5.00 -6.39 7.65
CA THR A 312 -5.77 -6.80 8.82
C THR A 312 -7.20 -6.33 8.71
N THR A 313 -8.14 -7.19 9.09
CA THR A 313 -9.56 -6.88 9.13
C THR A 313 -9.97 -6.27 10.46
N LEU A 314 -11.17 -5.69 10.55
CA LEU A 314 -11.75 -5.21 11.81
C LEU A 314 -12.41 -6.32 12.66
N ALA A 315 -12.45 -7.56 12.15
CA ALA A 315 -12.97 -8.75 12.83
C ALA A 315 -11.92 -9.49 13.68
#